data_AF-A0A8C6RHA7-F1
#
_entry.id   AF-A0A8C6RHA7-F1
#
_cell.length_a   1.000
_cell.length_b   1.000
_cell.length_c   1.000
_cell.angle_alpha   90.00
_cell.angle_beta   90.00
_cell.angle_gamma   90.00
#
_symmetry.space_group_name_H-M   'P 1'
#
loop_
_entity.id
_entity.type
_entity.pdbx_description
1 polymer ?
#
loop_
_entity_poly.entity_id
_entity_poly.type
_entity_poly.pdbx_seq_one_letter_code
_entity_poly.pdbx_strand_id
1 'polypeptide(L)'
;MELLCRQLQLSLLPDAGLLQLCSRLLTLVPTLSISNATVLVKSLFLERILSLTSSASRLLRAALTSFCMKYTYPVCTALLGPLLQDPGTGPVQIELLCYLIKDNSLEPDMQVQMLGQVVELAWREETFLVLQALLERQITEHQRLGLAMVLEPNTTFLKKSLQAALRHLAR
;
A
#
# COMPACT_ATOMS: atom_id res chain seq x y z
N MET A 1 -12.19 16.95 4.57
CA MET A 1 -12.45 15.50 4.70
C MET A 1 -11.94 14.95 6.03
N GLU A 2 -10.68 15.18 6.41
CA GLU A 2 -10.08 14.60 7.62
C GLU A 2 -10.82 14.95 8.93
N LEU A 3 -11.21 16.23 9.10
CA LEU A 3 -12.01 16.67 10.25
C LEU A 3 -13.35 15.91 10.35
N LEU A 4 -14.02 15.71 9.21
CA LEU A 4 -15.29 14.99 9.15
C LEU A 4 -15.11 13.52 9.57
N CYS A 5 -14.05 12.85 9.10
CA CYS A 5 -13.75 11.48 9.50
C CYS A 5 -13.54 11.34 11.02
N ARG A 6 -12.86 12.31 11.63
CA ARG A 6 -12.65 12.34 13.10
C ARG A 6 -13.95 12.57 13.85
N GLN A 7 -14.77 13.53 13.40
CA GLN A 7 -16.07 13.81 14.02
C GLN A 7 -17.02 12.61 13.95
N LEU A 8 -16.97 11.84 12.86
CA LEU A 8 -17.74 10.62 12.68
C LEU A 8 -17.11 9.39 13.36
N GLN A 9 -15.94 9.54 13.99
CA GLN A 9 -15.22 8.47 14.70
C GLN A 9 -15.04 7.20 13.86
N LEU A 10 -14.69 7.36 12.58
CA LEU A 10 -14.64 6.24 11.63
C LEU A 10 -13.66 5.13 12.02
N SER A 11 -12.60 5.45 12.77
CA SER A 11 -11.64 4.46 13.27
C SER A 11 -12.23 3.52 14.34
N LEU A 12 -13.33 3.90 15.00
CA LEU A 12 -13.98 3.12 16.05
C LEU A 12 -15.13 2.22 15.54
N LEU A 13 -15.47 2.27 14.24
CA LEU A 13 -16.53 1.44 13.68
C LEU A 13 -16.27 -0.06 13.90
N PRO A 14 -17.28 -0.89 14.18
CA PRO A 14 -17.09 -2.35 14.12
C PRO A 14 -16.89 -2.80 12.68
N ASP A 15 -16.21 -3.93 12.46
CA ASP A 15 -15.86 -4.40 11.11
C ASP A 15 -17.08 -4.59 10.19
N ALA A 16 -18.23 -4.97 10.74
CA ALA A 16 -19.48 -5.07 9.99
C ALA A 16 -19.96 -3.69 9.48
N GLY A 17 -19.86 -2.66 10.32
CA GLY A 17 -20.20 -1.28 9.96
C GLY A 17 -19.20 -0.69 8.97
N LEU A 18 -17.91 -1.00 9.14
CA LEU A 18 -16.85 -0.64 8.20
C LEU A 18 -17.13 -1.21 6.80
N LEU A 19 -17.44 -2.50 6.71
CA LEU A 19 -17.76 -3.15 5.43
C LEU A 19 -18.98 -2.50 4.76
N GLN A 20 -20.07 -2.28 5.51
CA GLN A 20 -21.28 -1.63 4.98
C GLN A 20 -21.00 -0.21 4.49
N LEU A 21 -20.20 0.57 5.24
CA LEU A 21 -19.80 1.91 4.84
C LEU A 21 -18.97 1.87 3.55
N CYS A 22 -18.00 0.96 3.45
CA CYS A 22 -17.21 0.78 2.24
C CYS A 22 -18.10 0.44 1.04
N SER A 23 -19.06 -0.46 1.18
CA SER A 23 -20.02 -0.77 0.12
C SER A 23 -20.79 0.47 -0.34
N ARG A 24 -21.22 1.35 0.58
CA ARG A 24 -21.91 2.61 0.22
C ARG A 24 -20.98 3.63 -0.44
N LEU A 25 -19.74 3.76 0.02
CA LEU A 25 -18.76 4.65 -0.59
C LEU A 25 -18.41 4.20 -2.02
N LEU A 26 -18.40 2.89 -2.26
CA LEU A 26 -18.18 2.31 -3.57
C LEU A 26 -19.31 2.59 -4.56
N THR A 27 -20.54 2.88 -4.10
CA THR A 27 -21.67 3.25 -4.97
C THR A 27 -21.77 4.75 -5.29
N LEU A 28 -20.89 5.59 -4.72
CA LEU A 28 -20.93 7.03 -4.97
C LEU A 28 -20.65 7.38 -6.44
N VAL A 29 -21.44 8.34 -6.94
CA VAL A 29 -21.27 8.99 -8.24
C VAL A 29 -21.44 10.50 -8.04
N PRO A 30 -20.46 11.35 -8.37
CA PRO A 30 -19.13 11.00 -8.92
C PRO A 30 -18.26 10.21 -7.92
N THR A 31 -17.21 9.56 -8.43
CA THR A 31 -16.25 8.85 -7.58
C THR A 31 -15.47 9.82 -6.69
N LEU A 32 -14.92 9.29 -5.60
CA LEU A 32 -14.08 10.09 -4.70
C LEU A 32 -12.80 10.51 -5.44
N SER A 33 -12.36 11.75 -5.20
CA SER A 33 -11.03 12.18 -5.62
C SER A 33 -9.94 11.35 -4.93
N ILE A 34 -8.76 11.27 -5.53
CA ILE A 34 -7.59 10.58 -4.95
C ILE A 34 -7.32 11.08 -3.53
N SER A 35 -7.29 12.40 -3.33
CA SER A 35 -7.04 13.02 -2.02
C SER A 35 -8.07 12.63 -0.96
N ASN A 36 -9.37 12.67 -1.29
CA ASN A 36 -10.43 12.29 -0.36
C ASN A 36 -10.43 10.80 -0.07
N ALA A 37 -10.17 9.96 -1.09
CA ALA A 37 -10.04 8.52 -0.92
C ALA A 37 -8.85 8.17 -0.01
N THR A 38 -7.69 8.79 -0.20
CA THR A 38 -6.50 8.59 0.67
C THR A 38 -6.79 8.96 2.12
N VAL A 39 -7.47 10.09 2.37
CA VAL A 39 -7.86 10.50 3.74
C VAL A 39 -8.86 9.52 4.37
N LEU A 40 -9.83 9.05 3.59
CA LEU A 40 -10.79 8.03 4.03
C LEU A 40 -10.09 6.72 4.37
N VAL A 41 -9.16 6.25 3.53
CA VAL A 41 -8.41 5.01 3.80
C VAL A 41 -7.66 5.11 5.12
N LYS A 42 -6.93 6.21 5.34
CA LYS A 42 -6.22 6.43 6.61
C LYS A 42 -7.17 6.39 7.79
N SER A 43 -8.32 7.04 7.67
CA SER A 43 -9.31 7.12 8.75
C SER A 43 -10.02 5.78 9.02
N LEU A 44 -10.22 4.96 8.00
CA LEU A 44 -10.98 3.72 8.09
C LEU A 44 -10.12 2.51 8.47
N PHE A 45 -8.89 2.45 7.96
CA PHE A 45 -8.09 1.22 7.99
C PHE A 45 -6.75 1.34 8.70
N LEU A 46 -6.11 2.51 8.73
CA LEU A 46 -4.70 2.60 9.15
C LEU A 46 -4.49 2.12 10.59
N GLU A 47 -5.22 2.68 11.55
CA GLU A 47 -5.11 2.32 12.97
C GLU A 47 -5.44 0.84 13.22
N ARG A 48 -6.42 0.30 12.48
CA ARG A 48 -6.81 -1.11 12.57
C ARG A 48 -5.71 -2.03 12.08
N ILE A 49 -5.07 -1.68 10.96
CA ILE A 49 -3.98 -2.45 10.38
C ILE A 49 -2.75 -2.38 11.29
N LEU A 50 -2.39 -1.20 11.79
CA LEU A 50 -1.28 -1.04 12.74
C LEU A 50 -1.50 -1.88 14.00
N SER A 51 -2.73 -1.95 14.50
CA SER A 51 -3.09 -2.71 15.71
C SER A 51 -3.18 -4.23 15.51
N LEU A 52 -2.94 -4.76 14.30
CA LEU A 52 -3.00 -6.20 14.06
C LEU A 52 -1.89 -6.95 14.79
N THR A 53 -2.27 -7.89 15.64
CA THR A 53 -1.36 -8.87 16.26
C THR A 53 -1.45 -10.24 15.59
N SER A 54 -2.46 -10.45 14.76
CA SER A 54 -2.69 -11.65 13.95
C SER A 54 -3.40 -11.27 12.64
N SER A 55 -3.59 -12.23 11.75
CA SER A 55 -4.25 -12.02 10.46
C SER A 55 -5.56 -11.23 10.59
N ALA A 56 -5.75 -10.25 9.71
CA ALA A 56 -6.95 -9.43 9.67
C ALA A 56 -8.23 -10.29 9.62
N SER A 57 -9.27 -9.83 10.33
CA SER A 57 -10.58 -10.48 10.32
C SER A 57 -11.12 -10.60 8.89
N ARG A 58 -11.98 -11.59 8.64
CA ARG A 58 -12.61 -11.78 7.33
C ARG A 58 -13.36 -10.53 6.86
N LEU A 59 -14.01 -9.81 7.76
CA LEU A 59 -14.78 -8.62 7.45
C LEU A 59 -13.87 -7.42 7.14
N LEU A 60 -12.82 -7.21 7.93
CA LEU A 60 -11.81 -6.18 7.66
C LEU A 60 -11.14 -6.42 6.31
N ARG A 61 -10.75 -7.67 6.03
CA ARG A 61 -10.14 -8.04 4.75
C ARG A 61 -11.09 -7.80 3.58
N ALA A 62 -12.37 -8.20 3.70
CA ALA A 62 -13.37 -7.96 2.66
C ALA A 62 -13.63 -6.47 2.42
N ALA A 63 -13.68 -5.65 3.47
CA ALA A 63 -13.87 -4.21 3.36
C ALA A 63 -12.69 -3.56 2.64
N LEU A 64 -11.47 -3.92 3.05
CA LEU A 64 -10.24 -3.39 2.48
C LEU A 64 -10.06 -3.80 1.01
N THR A 65 -10.24 -5.08 0.67
CA THR A 65 -10.06 -5.55 -0.71
C THR A 65 -11.12 -4.99 -1.64
N SER A 66 -12.40 -4.98 -1.25
CA SER A 66 -13.46 -4.38 -2.07
C SER A 66 -13.23 -2.88 -2.30
N PHE A 67 -12.74 -2.16 -1.30
CA PHE A 67 -12.40 -0.74 -1.45
C PHE A 67 -11.17 -0.55 -2.35
N CYS A 68 -10.15 -1.40 -2.18
CA CYS A 68 -8.92 -1.39 -2.98
C CYS A 68 -9.19 -1.69 -4.46
N MET A 69 -10.15 -2.55 -4.80
CA MET A 69 -10.49 -2.81 -6.21
C MET A 69 -10.89 -1.55 -6.99
N LYS A 70 -11.54 -0.57 -6.34
CA LYS A 70 -11.95 0.70 -6.98
C LYS A 70 -10.95 1.83 -6.75
N TYR A 71 -10.26 1.82 -5.61
CA TYR A 71 -9.38 2.90 -5.18
C TYR A 71 -7.97 2.38 -4.87
N THR A 72 -7.41 1.55 -5.77
CA THR A 72 -6.14 0.82 -5.55
C THR A 72 -5.02 1.73 -5.10
N TYR A 73 -4.71 2.74 -5.90
CA TYR A 73 -3.62 3.66 -5.60
C TYR A 73 -3.85 4.46 -4.32
N PRO A 74 -5.02 5.11 -4.10
CA PRO A 74 -5.33 5.73 -2.81
C PRO A 74 -5.16 4.81 -1.60
N VAL A 75 -5.56 3.53 -1.72
CA VAL A 75 -5.41 2.54 -0.65
C VAL A 75 -3.94 2.26 -0.37
N CYS A 76 -3.20 1.86 -1.40
CA CYS A 76 -1.81 1.45 -1.24
C CYS A 76 -0.93 2.60 -0.76
N THR A 77 -1.03 3.81 -1.35
CA THR A 77 -0.21 4.97 -0.94
C THR A 77 -0.57 5.48 0.46
N ALA A 78 -1.85 5.41 0.86
CA ALA A 78 -2.29 5.81 2.20
C ALA A 78 -1.66 4.96 3.31
N LEU A 79 -1.43 3.68 3.03
CA LEU A 79 -0.89 2.70 3.98
C LEU A 79 0.63 2.59 3.91
N LEU A 80 1.22 2.74 2.72
CA LEU A 80 2.64 2.53 2.43
C LEU A 80 3.58 3.23 3.41
N GLY A 81 3.53 4.56 3.45
CA GLY A 81 4.40 5.37 4.29
C GLY A 81 4.23 5.07 5.79
N PRO A 82 3.00 5.17 6.33
CA PRO A 82 2.76 4.89 7.75
C PRO A 82 3.20 3.50 8.19
N LEU A 83 2.94 2.45 7.40
CA LEU A 83 3.35 1.08 7.76
C LEU A 83 4.87 0.94 7.75
N LEU A 84 5.56 1.47 6.74
CA LEU A 84 7.02 1.35 6.65
C LEU A 84 7.79 2.25 7.64
N GLN A 85 7.13 3.28 8.20
CA GLN A 85 7.74 4.20 9.16
C GLN A 85 7.45 3.84 10.62
N ASP A 86 6.33 3.15 10.89
CA ASP A 86 5.96 2.77 12.26
C ASP A 86 6.83 1.61 12.76
N PRO A 87 7.50 1.75 13.93
CA PRO A 87 8.39 0.72 14.46
C PRO A 87 7.66 -0.52 14.98
N GLY A 88 6.34 -0.44 15.21
CA GLY A 88 5.48 -1.55 15.61
C GLY A 88 4.94 -2.36 14.44
N THR A 89 5.20 -1.95 13.20
CA THR A 89 4.78 -2.70 12.02
C THR A 89 5.49 -4.04 11.94
N GLY A 90 4.71 -5.12 11.91
CA GLY A 90 5.19 -6.49 11.80
C GLY A 90 4.88 -7.14 10.45
N PRO A 91 5.20 -8.44 10.32
CA PRO A 91 5.02 -9.18 9.07
C PRO A 91 3.55 -9.24 8.64
N VAL A 92 2.60 -9.29 9.57
CA VAL A 92 1.16 -9.36 9.27
C VAL A 92 0.69 -8.13 8.46
N GLN A 93 1.14 -6.94 8.85
CA GLN A 93 0.80 -5.68 8.20
C GLN A 93 1.45 -5.59 6.81
N ILE A 94 2.73 -5.99 6.72
CA ILE A 94 3.49 -5.94 5.46
C ILE A 94 2.96 -6.97 4.47
N GLU A 95 2.63 -8.19 4.91
CA GLU A 95 1.99 -9.20 4.07
C GLU A 95 0.67 -8.70 3.50
N LEU A 96 -0.15 -8.02 4.32
CA LEU A 96 -1.40 -7.43 3.85
C LEU A 96 -1.14 -6.33 2.81
N LEU A 97 -0.19 -5.42 3.05
CA LEU A 97 0.18 -4.38 2.11
C LEU A 97 0.70 -4.97 0.79
N CYS A 98 1.61 -5.94 0.85
CA CYS A 98 2.13 -6.65 -0.32
C CYS A 98 1.02 -7.37 -1.08
N TYR A 99 0.06 -7.98 -0.39
CA TYR A 99 -1.10 -8.60 -1.02
C TYR A 99 -1.95 -7.60 -1.81
N LEU A 100 -2.20 -6.40 -1.28
CA LEU A 100 -2.94 -5.35 -1.99
C LEU A 100 -2.15 -4.81 -3.19
N ILE A 101 -0.84 -4.64 -3.03
CA ILE A 101 0.05 -4.18 -4.10
C ILE A 101 0.10 -5.18 -5.25
N LYS A 102 0.07 -6.48 -4.97
CA LYS A 102 0.11 -7.53 -5.99
C LYS A 102 -1.21 -7.68 -6.75
N ASP A 103 -2.29 -7.05 -6.31
CA ASP A 103 -3.58 -7.08 -7.01
C ASP A 103 -3.49 -6.35 -8.36
N ASN A 104 -4.11 -6.88 -9.41
CA ASN A 104 -3.90 -6.46 -10.80
C ASN A 104 -4.47 -5.07 -11.15
N SER A 105 -5.11 -4.39 -10.21
CA SER A 105 -5.78 -3.10 -10.43
C SER A 105 -4.88 -1.86 -10.30
N LEU A 106 -3.57 -2.02 -10.04
CA LEU A 106 -2.63 -0.90 -9.97
C LEU A 106 -2.01 -0.60 -11.35
N GLU A 107 -2.23 0.61 -11.86
CA GLU A 107 -1.69 1.06 -13.14
C GLU A 107 -0.15 1.24 -13.10
N PRO A 108 0.56 1.08 -14.23
CA PRO A 108 2.03 1.19 -14.27
C PRO A 108 2.56 2.53 -13.77
N ASP A 109 1.93 3.65 -14.12
CA ASP A 109 2.39 4.98 -13.68
C ASP A 109 2.24 5.17 -12.16
N MET A 110 1.16 4.65 -11.59
CA MET A 110 0.91 4.64 -10.15
C MET A 110 1.93 3.76 -9.42
N GLN A 111 2.32 2.63 -10.01
CA GLN A 111 3.36 1.75 -9.49
C GLN A 111 4.72 2.45 -9.46
N VAL A 112 5.10 3.20 -10.50
CA VAL A 112 6.34 4.00 -10.52
C VAL A 112 6.32 5.07 -9.43
N GLN A 113 5.19 5.76 -9.25
CA GLN A 113 5.06 6.74 -8.17
C GLN A 113 5.22 6.10 -6.79
N MET A 114 4.63 4.92 -6.58
CA MET A 114 4.81 4.17 -5.34
C MET A 114 6.26 3.73 -5.13
N LEU A 115 6.93 3.26 -6.18
CA LEU A 115 8.35 2.90 -6.11
C LEU A 115 9.23 4.10 -5.73
N GLY A 116 8.97 5.27 -6.31
CA GLY A 116 9.64 6.52 -5.92
C GLY A 116 9.45 6.81 -4.42
N GLN A 117 8.21 6.71 -3.93
CA GLN A 117 7.93 6.88 -2.50
C GLN A 117 8.69 5.87 -1.63
N VAL A 118 8.74 4.59 -2.02
CA VAL A 118 9.44 3.56 -1.24
C VAL A 118 10.94 3.83 -1.13
N VAL A 119 11.58 4.28 -2.22
CA VAL A 119 13.04 4.50 -2.18
C VAL A 119 13.43 5.68 -1.29
N GLU A 120 12.55 6.67 -1.13
CA GLU A 120 12.75 7.81 -0.22
C GLU A 120 12.62 7.45 1.26
N LEU A 121 12.06 6.28 1.60
CA LEU A 121 11.89 5.83 2.98
C LEU A 121 13.18 5.23 3.55
N ALA A 122 13.20 5.02 4.88
CA ALA A 122 14.29 4.28 5.53
C ALA A 122 14.30 2.81 5.08
N TRP A 123 15.47 2.30 4.73
CA TRP A 123 15.63 0.94 4.22
C TRP A 123 15.72 -0.06 5.38
N ARG A 124 14.67 -0.88 5.52
CA ARG A 124 14.50 -1.94 6.52
C ARG A 124 13.96 -3.20 5.85
N GLU A 125 13.93 -4.33 6.57
CA GLU A 125 13.45 -5.61 6.04
C GLU A 125 12.09 -5.49 5.35
N GLU A 126 11.17 -4.77 6.00
CA GLU A 126 9.82 -4.50 5.52
C GLU A 126 9.80 -3.71 4.20
N THR A 127 10.69 -2.72 4.08
CA THR A 127 10.85 -1.90 2.87
C THR A 127 11.23 -2.79 1.68
N PHE A 128 12.08 -3.80 1.88
CA PHE A 128 12.48 -4.71 0.81
C PHE A 128 11.35 -5.62 0.35
N LEU A 129 10.52 -6.12 1.28
CA LEU A 129 9.36 -6.94 0.92
C LEU A 129 8.37 -6.16 0.05
N VAL A 130 8.11 -4.91 0.40
CA VAL A 130 7.25 -4.03 -0.38
C VAL A 130 7.87 -3.66 -1.72
N LEU A 131 9.16 -3.33 -1.74
CA LEU A 131 9.91 -3.06 -2.97
C LEU A 131 9.85 -4.26 -3.92
N GLN A 132 10.08 -5.47 -3.41
CA GLN A 132 10.00 -6.70 -4.19
C GLN A 132 8.58 -6.91 -4.72
N ALA A 133 7.54 -6.73 -3.90
CA ALA A 133 6.15 -6.86 -4.33
C ALA A 133 5.79 -5.87 -5.46
N LEU A 134 6.32 -4.65 -5.41
CA LEU A 134 6.16 -3.67 -6.49
C LEU A 134 6.96 -4.05 -7.73
N LEU A 135 8.19 -4.54 -7.59
CA LEU A 135 9.05 -4.89 -8.73
C LEU A 135 8.62 -6.19 -9.44
N GLU A 136 7.99 -7.13 -8.72
CA GLU A 136 7.45 -8.37 -9.29
C GLU A 136 6.25 -8.13 -10.23
N ARG A 137 5.62 -6.95 -10.16
CA ARG A 137 4.61 -6.56 -11.15
C ARG A 137 5.32 -6.14 -12.44
N GLN A 138 4.70 -6.41 -13.59
CA GLN A 138 5.25 -6.04 -14.90
C GLN A 138 5.59 -4.54 -14.97
N ILE A 139 6.87 -4.22 -14.82
CA ILE A 139 7.44 -2.90 -15.11
C ILE A 139 7.97 -2.88 -16.53
N THR A 140 7.78 -1.75 -17.22
CA THR A 140 8.41 -1.57 -18.54
C THR A 140 9.93 -1.40 -18.38
N GLU A 141 10.70 -1.77 -19.42
CA GLU A 141 12.16 -1.61 -19.42
C GLU A 141 12.61 -0.17 -19.12
N HIS A 142 11.87 0.83 -19.59
CA HIS A 142 12.18 2.24 -19.31
C HIS A 142 12.07 2.57 -17.82
N GLN A 143 11.02 2.09 -17.16
CA GLN A 143 10.83 2.24 -15.72
C GLN A 143 11.89 1.46 -14.94
N ARG A 144 12.27 0.28 -15.42
CA ARG A 144 13.35 -0.55 -14.84
C ARG A 144 14.69 0.18 -14.81
N LEU A 145 15.06 0.85 -15.89
CA LEU A 145 16.29 1.63 -15.98
C LEU A 145 16.28 2.84 -15.03
N GLY A 146 15.14 3.54 -14.93
CA GLY A 146 14.96 4.64 -13.98
C GLY A 146 15.13 4.20 -12.53
N LEU A 147 14.55 3.05 -12.17
CA LEU A 147 14.64 2.47 -10.83
C LEU A 147 16.06 2.01 -10.50
N ALA A 148 16.79 1.42 -11.44
CA ALA A 148 18.16 0.99 -11.22
C ALA A 148 19.06 2.16 -10.78
N MET A 149 18.94 3.33 -11.42
CA MET A 149 19.70 4.53 -11.06
C MET A 149 19.35 5.04 -9.65
N VAL A 150 18.08 4.95 -9.27
CA VAL A 150 17.58 5.44 -7.96
C VAL A 150 17.94 4.46 -6.83
N LEU A 151 18.10 3.17 -7.13
CA LEU A 151 18.43 2.13 -6.16
C LEU A 151 19.95 1.99 -5.93
N GLU A 152 20.80 2.37 -6.89
CA GLU A 152 22.27 2.28 -6.81
C GLU A 152 22.92 2.91 -5.55
N PRO A 153 22.50 4.11 -5.08
CA PRO A 153 23.09 4.78 -3.92
C PRO A 153 22.86 4.03 -2.60
N ASN A 154 21.79 3.24 -2.50
CA ASN A 154 21.33 2.61 -1.26
C ASN A 154 21.87 1.17 -1.06
N THR A 155 22.88 0.76 -1.84
CA THR A 155 23.26 -0.65 -2.00
C THR A 155 24.25 -1.24 -0.98
N THR A 156 24.58 -0.56 0.13
CA THR A 156 25.69 -0.98 1.00
C THR A 156 25.54 -2.36 1.65
N PHE A 157 24.31 -2.84 1.88
CA PHE A 157 24.07 -4.17 2.48
C PHE A 157 23.44 -5.21 1.53
N LEU A 158 22.66 -4.77 0.53
CA LEU A 158 21.78 -5.65 -0.25
C LEU A 158 22.04 -5.62 -1.77
N LYS A 159 23.21 -5.10 -2.18
CA LYS A 159 23.64 -5.07 -3.58
C LYS A 159 23.39 -6.38 -4.32
N LYS A 160 23.65 -7.54 -3.69
CA LYS A 160 23.46 -8.86 -4.32
C LYS A 160 22.00 -9.24 -4.51
N SER A 161 21.14 -9.07 -3.50
CA SER A 161 19.71 -9.42 -3.58
C SER A 161 18.96 -8.50 -4.53
N LEU A 162 19.29 -7.20 -4.49
CA LEU A 162 18.69 -6.19 -5.36
C LEU A 162 19.20 -6.34 -6.81
N GLN A 163 20.48 -6.65 -7.02
CA GLN A 163 20.99 -7.07 -8.33
C GLN A 163 20.38 -8.39 -8.82
N ALA A 164 20.12 -9.35 -7.94
CA ALA A 164 19.47 -10.60 -8.33
C ALA A 164 18.02 -10.38 -8.77
N ALA A 165 17.27 -9.55 -8.05
CA ALA A 165 15.92 -9.14 -8.44
C ALA A 165 15.95 -8.37 -9.78
N LEU A 166 16.83 -7.36 -9.92
CA LEU A 166 17.00 -6.62 -11.17
C LEU A 166 17.44 -7.50 -12.36
N ARG A 167 18.23 -8.56 -12.12
CA ARG A 167 18.64 -9.54 -13.14
C ARG A 167 17.52 -10.50 -13.51
N HIS A 168 16.69 -10.92 -12.56
CA HIS A 168 15.50 -11.72 -12.83
C HIS A 168 14.47 -10.95 -13.65
N LEU A 169 14.41 -9.63 -13.48
CA LEU A 169 13.57 -8.70 -14.25
C LEU A 169 14.16 -8.31 -15.62
N ALA A 170 15.38 -8.76 -15.94
CA ALA A 170 16.07 -8.48 -17.20
C ALA A 170 16.04 -9.67 -18.18
N ARG A 171 15.25 -10.71 -17.88
CA ARG A 171 15.00 -11.89 -18.73
C ARG A 171 13.55 -11.88 -19.19
#